data_AF-A0A9P8XUY0-F1
#
_entry.id   AF-A0A9P8XUY0-F1
#
_cell.length_a   1.000
_cell.length_b   1.000
_cell.length_c   1.000
_cell.angle_alpha   90.00
_cell.angle_beta   90.00
_cell.angle_gamma   90.00
#
_symmetry.space_group_name_H-M   'P 1'
#
loop_
_entity.id
_entity.type
_entity.pdbx_description
1 polymer ?
#
loop_
_entity_poly.entity_id
_entity_poly.type
_entity_poly.pdbx_seq_one_letter_code
_entity_poly.pdbx_strand_id
1 'polypeptide(L)'
;MPHSLPVGEYARGPAGASRSPCPVVNALANHGYINRDGRKISMSELNASMRYVGMSPLLGSIFAIPTYYEFHNPEKAYLQPPVSAWSKFWGLLKDPYSYFSYFGCWNPGQINPDTGRKYLDLENLAAHGAIEHDISLSRRDIAQKEGNNAPQPDLIRELLESSFDGETMTIEDLGQFIKVRIKQQLHDNPELVYGPSEHQVNCGQIALMMGCFGDGKTIPVKYVRAIFEDERLPIEEGWSKRFWWTMGMVEFFRAVQHLVATVGVTF
;
A
#
# COMPACT_ATOMS: atom_id res chain seq x y z
N MET A 1 8.08 12.98 -31.50
CA MET A 1 7.98 12.34 -30.18
C MET A 1 7.21 13.32 -29.30
N PRO A 2 6.08 12.96 -28.67
CA PRO A 2 5.55 13.85 -27.62
C PRO A 2 6.64 13.97 -26.56
N HIS A 3 7.00 15.19 -26.18
CA HIS A 3 7.96 15.42 -25.11
C HIS A 3 7.44 14.70 -23.86
N SER A 4 8.21 13.75 -23.32
CA SER A 4 7.86 13.09 -22.06
C SER A 4 7.73 14.17 -20.99
N LEU A 5 6.59 14.19 -20.29
CA LEU A 5 6.35 15.16 -19.22
C LEU A 5 7.49 15.13 -18.19
N PRO A 6 7.89 16.30 -17.63
CA PRO A 6 8.83 16.37 -16.54
C PRO A 6 8.50 15.44 -15.37
N VAL A 7 9.54 14.95 -14.69
CA VAL A 7 9.38 14.17 -13.45
C VAL A 7 8.81 15.10 -12.36
N GLY A 8 7.78 14.62 -11.66
CA GLY A 8 7.04 15.37 -10.64
C GLY A 8 5.79 16.06 -11.19
N GLU A 9 5.66 16.27 -12.50
CA GLU A 9 4.44 16.81 -13.09
C GLU A 9 3.36 15.73 -13.16
N TYR A 10 2.16 16.03 -12.66
CA TYR A 10 1.04 15.09 -12.70
C TYR A 10 0.48 14.96 -14.11
N ALA A 11 0.31 13.73 -14.55
CA ALA A 11 -0.64 13.39 -15.60
C ALA A 11 -1.14 11.97 -15.38
N ARG A 12 -2.41 11.72 -15.70
CA ARG A 12 -2.93 10.35 -15.73
C ARG A 12 -2.07 9.48 -16.64
N GLY A 13 -1.97 8.21 -16.28
CA GLY A 13 -1.28 7.21 -17.09
C GLY A 13 -1.78 7.19 -18.53
N PRO A 14 -0.92 6.82 -19.50
CA PRO A 14 -1.38 6.59 -20.87
C PRO A 14 -2.43 5.47 -20.90
N ALA A 15 -3.24 5.44 -21.96
CA ALA A 15 -4.22 4.37 -22.14
C ALA A 15 -3.51 2.99 -22.14
N GLY A 16 -4.04 2.04 -21.37
CA GLY A 16 -3.46 0.69 -21.22
C GLY A 16 -2.24 0.61 -20.29
N ALA A 17 -1.94 1.68 -19.55
CA ALA A 17 -0.92 1.65 -18.52
C ALA A 17 -1.27 0.62 -17.43
N SER A 18 -0.26 -0.13 -16.96
CA SER A 18 -0.39 -1.03 -15.82
C SER A 18 -0.48 -0.21 -14.52
N ARG A 19 -1.36 -0.62 -13.61
CA ARG A 19 -1.58 0.02 -12.31
C ARG A 19 -1.72 -1.06 -11.24
N SER A 20 -1.48 -0.65 -10.00
CA SER A 20 -1.44 -1.49 -8.79
C SER A 20 -2.65 -1.25 -7.88
N PRO A 21 -2.90 -2.10 -6.87
CA PRO A 21 -3.88 -1.80 -5.83
C PRO A 21 -3.43 -0.66 -4.89
N CYS A 22 -2.16 -0.22 -4.98
CA CYS A 22 -1.62 0.84 -4.13
C CYS A 22 -1.80 2.22 -4.80
N PRO A 23 -2.65 3.10 -4.25
CA PRO A 23 -2.90 4.42 -4.85
C PRO A 23 -1.64 5.31 -4.86
N VAL A 24 -0.76 5.15 -3.87
CA VAL A 24 0.49 5.92 -3.76
C VAL A 24 1.50 5.51 -4.84
N VAL A 25 1.64 4.22 -5.12
CA VAL A 25 2.54 3.74 -6.19
C VAL A 25 2.00 4.17 -7.56
N ASN A 26 0.69 4.14 -7.75
CA ASN A 26 0.05 4.66 -8.95
C ASN A 26 0.27 6.17 -9.11
N ALA A 27 0.21 6.93 -8.02
CA ALA A 27 0.58 8.34 -8.01
C ALA A 27 2.03 8.56 -8.42
N LEU A 28 2.96 7.79 -7.89
CA LEU A 28 4.38 7.87 -8.28
C LEU A 28 4.56 7.64 -9.80
N ALA A 29 3.81 6.71 -10.39
CA ALA A 29 3.79 6.51 -11.85
C ALA A 29 3.14 7.69 -12.59
N ASN A 30 2.00 8.21 -12.11
CA ASN A 30 1.33 9.38 -12.69
C ASN A 30 2.15 10.68 -12.58
N HIS A 31 3.12 10.75 -11.67
CA HIS A 31 4.10 11.83 -11.59
C HIS A 31 5.43 11.51 -12.32
N GLY A 32 5.59 10.31 -12.88
CA GLY A 32 6.80 9.91 -13.58
C GLY A 32 8.02 9.67 -12.69
N TYR A 33 7.83 9.46 -11.38
CA TYR A 33 8.91 9.04 -10.46
C TYR A 33 9.31 7.58 -10.67
N ILE A 34 8.38 6.80 -11.20
CA ILE A 34 8.60 5.49 -11.82
C ILE A 34 7.97 5.53 -13.22
N ASN A 35 8.26 4.53 -14.05
CA ASN A 35 7.75 4.49 -15.43
C ASN A 35 6.22 4.75 -15.51
N ARG A 36 5.81 5.74 -16.31
CA ARG A 36 4.42 6.25 -16.38
C ARG A 36 3.42 5.21 -16.88
N ASP A 37 3.88 4.31 -17.75
CA ASP A 37 3.06 3.18 -18.22
C ASP A 37 2.92 2.06 -17.17
N GLY A 38 3.62 2.16 -16.04
CA GLY A 38 3.60 1.20 -14.95
C GLY A 38 4.26 -0.15 -15.27
N ARG A 39 5.10 -0.22 -16.31
CA ARG A 39 5.73 -1.47 -16.76
C ARG A 39 7.24 -1.45 -16.59
N LYS A 40 7.83 -2.64 -16.47
CA LYS A 40 9.28 -2.84 -16.39
C LYS A 40 9.98 -2.02 -15.30
N ILE A 41 9.30 -1.81 -14.18
CA ILE A 41 9.83 -1.08 -13.04
C ILE A 41 10.89 -1.94 -12.37
N SER A 42 12.07 -1.37 -12.15
CA SER A 42 13.17 -2.08 -11.48
C SER A 42 13.08 -1.95 -9.96
N MET A 43 13.68 -2.90 -9.22
CA MET A 43 13.73 -2.84 -7.76
C MET A 43 14.36 -1.54 -7.24
N SER A 44 15.42 -1.09 -7.90
CA SER A 44 16.08 0.18 -7.57
C SER A 44 15.19 1.39 -7.80
N GLU A 45 14.39 1.36 -8.85
CA GLU A 45 13.47 2.45 -9.21
C GLU A 45 12.30 2.53 -8.23
N LEU A 46 11.63 1.41 -7.95
CA LEU A 46 10.55 1.37 -6.96
C LEU A 46 11.05 1.80 -5.58
N ASN A 47 12.17 1.27 -5.12
CA ASN A 47 12.76 1.62 -3.82
C ASN A 47 13.15 3.11 -3.74
N ALA A 48 13.76 3.65 -4.80
CA ALA A 48 14.11 5.07 -4.84
C ALA A 48 12.86 5.97 -4.81
N SER A 49 11.78 5.56 -5.46
CA SER A 49 10.54 6.34 -5.55
C SER A 49 9.82 6.52 -4.20
N MET A 50 9.97 5.57 -3.27
CA MET A 50 9.39 5.68 -1.91
C MET A 50 9.87 6.93 -1.15
N ARG A 51 11.03 7.49 -1.52
CA ARG A 51 11.60 8.70 -0.92
C ARG A 51 10.83 9.98 -1.26
N TYR A 52 9.94 9.93 -2.25
CA TYR A 52 9.09 11.06 -2.63
C TYR A 52 7.83 11.14 -1.75
N VAL A 53 7.47 10.09 -1.02
CA VAL A 53 6.21 10.00 -0.26
C VAL A 53 6.43 9.98 1.24
N GLY A 54 7.44 10.69 1.74
CA GLY A 54 7.66 10.87 3.18
C GLY A 54 8.21 9.66 3.96
N MET A 55 8.50 8.55 3.28
CA MET A 55 9.13 7.38 3.91
C MET A 55 10.65 7.55 4.05
N SER A 56 11.21 7.10 5.17
CA SER A 56 12.67 6.95 5.32
C SER A 56 13.22 5.90 4.35
N PRO A 57 14.51 5.94 3.98
CA PRO A 57 15.10 4.96 3.07
C PRO A 57 14.92 3.50 3.52
N LEU A 58 15.03 3.25 4.83
CA LEU A 58 14.83 1.91 5.39
C LEU A 58 13.35 1.50 5.35
N LEU A 59 12.43 2.39 5.74
CA LEU A 59 10.99 2.08 5.68
C LEU A 59 10.55 1.80 4.24
N GLY A 60 10.97 2.62 3.28
CA GLY A 60 10.65 2.39 1.87
C GLY A 60 11.21 1.08 1.32
N SER A 61 12.42 0.67 1.75
CA SER A 61 13.05 -0.54 1.23
C SER A 61 12.35 -1.82 1.69
N ILE A 62 11.80 -1.88 2.90
CA ILE A 62 11.09 -3.09 3.37
C ILE A 62 9.79 -3.34 2.62
N PHE A 63 9.18 -2.32 2.03
CA PHE A 63 8.00 -2.47 1.18
C PHE A 63 8.39 -2.73 -0.26
N ALA A 64 9.40 -2.03 -0.78
CA ALA A 64 9.79 -2.15 -2.18
C ALA A 64 10.55 -3.45 -2.50
N ILE A 65 11.55 -3.83 -1.70
CA ILE A 65 12.44 -4.95 -2.04
C ILE A 65 11.72 -6.30 -2.03
N PRO A 66 10.92 -6.65 -1.00
CA PRO A 66 10.28 -7.96 -0.93
C PRO A 66 9.26 -8.21 -2.05
N THR A 67 8.73 -7.19 -2.70
CA THR A 67 7.86 -7.36 -3.90
C THR A 67 8.57 -8.08 -5.05
N TYR A 68 9.91 -8.06 -5.07
CA TYR A 68 10.74 -8.75 -6.07
C TYR A 68 11.08 -10.20 -5.70
N TYR A 69 10.60 -10.68 -4.56
CA TYR A 69 10.61 -12.10 -4.25
C TYR A 69 9.56 -12.81 -5.10
N GLU A 70 9.81 -14.09 -5.40
CA GLU A 70 8.89 -14.90 -6.20
C GLU A 70 7.51 -14.93 -5.54
N PHE A 71 6.46 -14.84 -6.35
CA PHE A 71 5.10 -14.91 -5.83
C PHE A 71 4.89 -16.23 -5.08
N HIS A 72 4.47 -16.12 -3.83
CA HIS A 72 4.10 -17.27 -3.01
C HIS A 72 2.57 -17.41 -3.07
N ASN A 73 2.07 -18.58 -3.46
CA ASN A 73 0.64 -18.83 -3.46
C ASN A 73 0.05 -18.61 -2.04
N PRO A 74 -1.00 -17.78 -1.84
CA PRO A 74 -1.70 -17.58 -0.56
C PRO A 74 -2.06 -18.88 0.17
N GLU A 75 -2.45 -19.93 -0.57
CA GLU A 75 -2.74 -21.26 -0.01
C GLU A 75 -1.55 -21.90 0.72
N LYS A 76 -0.36 -21.34 0.55
CA LYS A 76 0.88 -21.80 1.16
C LYS A 76 1.49 -20.78 2.12
N ALA A 77 0.97 -19.57 2.18
CA ALA A 77 1.51 -18.48 3.00
C ALA A 77 1.27 -18.73 4.51
N TYR A 78 0.12 -19.31 4.88
CA TYR A 78 -0.23 -19.68 6.26
C TYR A 78 0.42 -20.98 6.76
N LEU A 79 1.15 -21.70 5.90
CA LEU A 79 1.82 -22.96 6.27
C LEU A 79 3.16 -22.74 6.98
N GLN A 80 3.65 -21.50 7.05
CA GLN A 80 4.85 -21.18 7.83
C GLN A 80 4.49 -21.08 9.31
N PRO A 81 5.15 -21.85 10.20
CA PRO A 81 4.79 -21.87 11.61
C PRO A 81 4.93 -20.46 12.22
N PRO A 82 4.04 -20.06 13.13
CA PRO A 82 4.11 -18.76 13.77
C PRO A 82 5.45 -18.62 14.50
N VAL A 83 6.32 -17.75 14.00
CA VAL A 83 7.55 -17.38 14.70
C VAL A 83 7.18 -16.56 15.93
N SER A 84 7.78 -16.90 17.08
CA SER A 84 7.53 -16.21 18.35
C SER A 84 7.75 -14.70 18.22
N ALA A 85 7.07 -13.88 19.02
CA ALA A 85 7.25 -12.42 19.00
C ALA A 85 8.71 -11.99 19.24
N TRP A 86 9.45 -12.76 20.05
CA TRP A 86 10.89 -12.55 20.30
C TRP A 86 11.75 -12.90 19.08
N SER A 87 11.42 -13.97 18.38
CA SER A 87 12.06 -14.34 17.10
C SER A 87 11.75 -13.33 15.99
N LYS A 88 10.53 -12.77 15.96
CA LYS A 88 10.16 -11.67 15.04
C LYS A 88 10.96 -10.40 15.33
N PHE A 89 11.14 -10.03 16.60
CA PHE A 89 11.92 -8.86 17.00
C PHE A 89 13.41 -8.98 16.63
N TRP A 90 14.04 -10.12 16.96
CA TRP A 90 15.45 -10.37 16.58
C TRP A 90 15.63 -10.58 15.08
N GLY A 91 14.66 -11.19 14.40
CA GLY A 91 14.61 -11.32 12.95
C GLY A 91 14.56 -9.94 12.28
N LEU A 92 13.68 -9.05 12.75
CA LEU A 92 13.58 -7.67 12.25
C LEU A 92 14.88 -6.87 12.46
N LEU A 93 15.59 -7.10 13.56
CA LEU A 93 16.89 -6.46 13.84
C LEU A 93 18.03 -6.98 12.95
N LYS A 94 18.06 -8.28 12.65
CA LYS A 94 19.12 -8.91 11.84
C LYS A 94 18.87 -8.81 10.33
N ASP A 95 17.62 -8.96 9.92
CA ASP A 95 17.16 -8.90 8.54
C ASP A 95 15.71 -8.38 8.50
N PRO A 96 15.51 -7.05 8.42
CA PRO A 96 14.18 -6.46 8.40
C PRO A 96 13.33 -6.91 7.20
N TYR A 97 13.95 -7.45 6.13
CA TYR A 97 13.26 -7.93 4.94
C TYR A 97 12.63 -9.30 5.15
N SER A 98 13.15 -10.12 6.08
CA SER A 98 12.61 -11.45 6.38
C SER A 98 11.16 -11.42 6.89
N TYR A 99 10.82 -10.37 7.66
CA TYR A 99 9.46 -10.15 8.17
C TYR A 99 8.45 -9.90 7.04
N PHE A 100 8.91 -9.33 5.92
CA PHE A 100 8.08 -8.98 4.76
C PHE A 100 8.28 -9.95 3.59
N SER A 101 8.92 -11.10 3.80
CA SER A 101 9.24 -12.06 2.75
C SER A 101 8.01 -12.61 2.01
N TYR A 102 6.83 -12.59 2.66
CA TYR A 102 5.56 -12.98 2.06
C TYR A 102 5.02 -11.99 1.02
N PHE A 103 5.57 -10.78 0.91
CA PHE A 103 5.17 -9.79 -0.11
C PHE A 103 5.64 -10.12 -1.53
N GLY A 104 6.20 -11.30 -1.78
CA GLY A 104 6.66 -11.67 -3.13
C GLY A 104 5.54 -11.53 -4.16
N CYS A 105 5.77 -10.72 -5.19
CA CYS A 105 4.82 -10.45 -6.28
C CYS A 105 5.42 -10.78 -7.65
N TRP A 106 6.71 -11.09 -7.71
CA TRP A 106 7.46 -11.20 -8.96
C TRP A 106 7.23 -12.53 -9.66
N ASN A 107 7.01 -12.48 -10.97
CA ASN A 107 6.89 -13.67 -11.81
C ASN A 107 8.26 -14.08 -12.40
N PRO A 108 8.61 -15.38 -12.43
CA PRO A 108 9.89 -15.87 -12.94
C PRO A 108 10.30 -15.39 -14.35
N GLY A 109 9.32 -15.11 -15.22
CA GLY A 109 9.56 -14.62 -16.58
C GLY A 109 9.93 -13.13 -16.68
N GLN A 110 9.80 -12.36 -15.60
CA GLN A 110 10.03 -10.90 -15.61
C GLN A 110 11.49 -10.56 -15.30
N ILE A 111 12.37 -11.00 -16.19
CA ILE A 111 13.80 -10.71 -16.18
C ILE A 111 14.14 -9.89 -17.42
N ASN A 112 14.84 -8.77 -17.23
CA ASN A 112 15.37 -8.00 -18.33
C ASN A 112 16.51 -8.79 -18.99
N PRO A 113 16.43 -9.15 -20.28
CA PRO A 113 17.39 -10.03 -20.94
C PRO A 113 18.79 -9.40 -21.07
N ASP A 114 18.87 -8.07 -21.13
CA ASP A 114 20.14 -7.36 -21.32
C ASP A 114 20.92 -7.20 -20.01
N THR A 115 20.22 -7.07 -18.89
CA THR A 115 20.83 -6.77 -17.58
C THR A 115 20.75 -7.93 -16.59
N GLY A 116 19.94 -8.96 -16.87
CA GLY A 116 19.63 -10.04 -15.93
C GLY A 116 18.86 -9.60 -14.69
N ARG A 117 18.39 -8.34 -14.63
CA ARG A 117 17.68 -7.80 -13.47
C ARG A 117 16.18 -8.07 -13.53
N LYS A 118 15.60 -8.38 -12.38
CA LYS A 118 14.14 -8.50 -12.21
C LYS A 118 13.44 -7.15 -12.44
N TYR A 119 12.25 -7.20 -13.01
CA TYR A 119 11.33 -6.07 -13.09
C TYR A 119 9.92 -6.47 -12.67
N LEU A 120 9.08 -5.48 -12.35
CA LEU A 120 7.64 -5.65 -12.15
C LEU A 120 6.87 -4.75 -13.10
N ASP A 121 5.70 -5.23 -13.52
CA ASP A 121 4.60 -4.38 -13.95
C ASP A 121 3.72 -4.11 -12.72
N LEU A 122 3.14 -2.91 -12.58
CA LEU A 122 2.43 -2.51 -11.36
C LEU A 122 1.28 -3.44 -10.98
N GLU A 123 0.64 -4.05 -11.97
CA GLU A 123 -0.42 -5.06 -11.78
C GLU A 123 0.06 -6.30 -11.02
N ASN A 124 1.36 -6.61 -11.03
CA ASN A 124 1.89 -7.71 -10.21
C ASN A 124 1.68 -7.49 -8.71
N LEU A 125 1.57 -6.24 -8.26
CA LEU A 125 1.27 -5.93 -6.86
C LEU A 125 -0.18 -6.27 -6.46
N ALA A 126 -1.05 -6.62 -7.43
CA ALA A 126 -2.40 -7.14 -7.18
C ALA A 126 -2.44 -8.65 -6.91
N ALA A 127 -1.28 -9.31 -6.79
CA ALA A 127 -1.22 -10.73 -6.50
C ALA A 127 -1.74 -11.00 -5.08
N HIS A 128 -2.95 -11.59 -5.00
CA HIS A 128 -3.64 -11.82 -3.74
C HIS A 128 -2.85 -12.72 -2.81
N GLY A 129 -2.88 -12.40 -1.51
CA GLY A 129 -2.15 -13.13 -0.48
C GLY A 129 -0.67 -12.82 -0.38
N ALA A 130 -0.15 -11.95 -1.25
CA ALA A 130 1.15 -11.33 -1.07
C ALA A 130 1.01 -10.08 -0.20
N ILE A 131 1.18 -8.88 -0.79
CA ILE A 131 0.87 -7.61 -0.12
C ILE A 131 -0.61 -7.24 -0.26
N GLU A 132 -1.26 -7.69 -1.33
CA GLU A 132 -2.70 -7.48 -1.57
C GLU A 132 -3.53 -8.38 -0.65
N HIS A 133 -4.60 -7.82 -0.09
CA HIS A 133 -5.46 -8.47 0.90
C HIS A 133 -6.90 -7.97 0.80
N ASP A 134 -7.83 -8.83 1.24
CA ASP A 134 -9.26 -8.50 1.35
C ASP A 134 -9.51 -7.37 2.37
N ILE A 135 -10.68 -6.74 2.28
CA ILE A 135 -11.08 -5.61 3.15
C ILE A 135 -10.19 -4.38 2.92
N SER A 136 -9.74 -4.23 1.66
CA SER A 136 -9.04 -3.04 1.20
C SER A 136 -9.89 -1.78 1.38
N LEU A 137 -9.23 -0.61 1.54
CA LEU A 137 -9.94 0.65 1.79
C LEU A 137 -10.77 1.12 0.60
N SER A 138 -10.34 0.79 -0.61
CA SER A 138 -10.97 1.28 -1.83
C SER A 138 -10.96 0.28 -2.98
N ARG A 139 -10.60 -0.97 -2.68
CA ARG A 139 -10.54 -2.10 -3.63
C ARG A 139 -11.56 -3.16 -3.16
N ARG A 140 -12.25 -3.81 -4.10
CA ARG A 140 -13.06 -5.01 -3.83
C ARG A 140 -12.14 -6.20 -3.56
N ASP A 141 -12.67 -7.21 -2.89
CA ASP A 141 -11.94 -8.44 -2.60
C ASP A 141 -11.76 -9.27 -3.88
N ILE A 142 -10.74 -10.14 -3.95
CA ILE A 142 -10.41 -10.84 -5.20
C ILE A 142 -11.55 -11.76 -5.69
N ALA A 143 -12.32 -12.32 -4.77
CA ALA A 143 -13.46 -13.19 -5.09
C ALA A 143 -14.66 -12.42 -5.66
N GLN A 144 -14.67 -11.09 -5.57
CA GLN A 144 -15.73 -10.24 -6.08
C GLN A 144 -15.50 -9.87 -7.55
N LYS A 145 -16.58 -9.66 -8.29
CA LYS A 145 -16.56 -9.52 -9.76
C LYS A 145 -15.69 -8.38 -10.29
N GLU A 146 -15.59 -7.29 -9.55
CA GLU A 146 -14.84 -6.10 -9.93
C GLU A 146 -13.33 -6.28 -9.80
N GLY A 147 -12.89 -7.26 -9.01
CA GLY A 147 -11.48 -7.55 -8.75
C GLY A 147 -10.79 -6.59 -7.78
N ASN A 148 -9.57 -6.96 -7.43
CA ASN A 148 -8.78 -6.38 -6.33
C ASN A 148 -7.77 -5.30 -6.75
N ASN A 149 -7.65 -4.98 -8.04
CA ASN A 149 -6.63 -4.05 -8.53
C ASN A 149 -7.18 -2.61 -8.70
N ALA A 150 -8.22 -2.45 -9.52
CA ALA A 150 -8.77 -1.14 -9.85
C ALA A 150 -9.50 -0.52 -8.64
N PRO A 151 -9.38 0.81 -8.41
CA PRO A 151 -10.13 1.48 -7.35
C PRO A 151 -11.64 1.51 -7.67
N GLN A 152 -12.49 1.31 -6.66
CA GLN A 152 -13.95 1.44 -6.81
C GLN A 152 -14.47 2.78 -6.27
N PRO A 153 -15.20 3.57 -7.09
CA PRO A 153 -15.67 4.91 -6.70
C PRO A 153 -16.59 4.94 -5.47
N ASP A 154 -17.40 3.91 -5.26
CA ASP A 154 -18.29 3.81 -4.09
C ASP A 154 -17.49 3.61 -2.80
N LEU A 155 -16.44 2.79 -2.79
CA LEU A 155 -15.60 2.62 -1.59
C LEU A 155 -14.78 3.85 -1.28
N ILE A 156 -14.30 4.55 -2.31
CA ILE A 156 -13.60 5.82 -2.11
C ILE A 156 -14.56 6.84 -1.49
N ARG A 157 -15.81 6.89 -1.97
CA ARG A 157 -16.84 7.74 -1.37
C ARG A 157 -17.08 7.38 0.10
N GLU A 158 -17.31 6.11 0.41
CA GLU A 158 -17.51 5.63 1.78
C GLU A 158 -16.32 5.96 2.70
N LEU A 159 -15.09 5.81 2.19
CA LEU A 159 -13.88 6.19 2.91
C LEU A 159 -13.88 7.69 3.22
N LEU A 160 -14.15 8.55 2.23
CA LEU A 160 -14.14 10.01 2.43
C LEU A 160 -15.28 10.48 3.35
N GLU A 161 -16.45 9.84 3.26
CA GLU A 161 -17.61 10.09 4.12
C GLU A 161 -17.44 9.54 5.54
N SER A 162 -16.41 8.74 5.81
CA SER A 162 -16.12 8.24 7.15
C SER A 162 -15.53 9.33 8.07
N SER A 163 -15.14 10.49 7.54
CA SER A 163 -14.73 11.65 8.32
C SER A 163 -15.91 12.25 9.08
N PHE A 164 -15.81 12.32 10.41
CA PHE A 164 -16.88 12.89 11.23
C PHE A 164 -17.09 14.39 11.02
N ASP A 165 -16.02 15.17 10.83
CA ASP A 165 -16.08 16.62 10.63
C ASP A 165 -16.15 17.03 9.15
N GLY A 166 -15.93 16.09 8.22
CA GLY A 166 -15.88 16.31 6.77
C GLY A 166 -14.59 16.98 6.27
N GLU A 167 -13.67 17.35 7.15
CA GLU A 167 -12.45 18.08 6.82
C GLU A 167 -11.18 17.25 7.09
N THR A 168 -11.18 16.48 8.17
CA THR A 168 -10.06 15.68 8.66
C THR A 168 -10.49 14.26 9.02
N MET A 169 -9.60 13.30 8.83
CA MET A 169 -9.81 11.91 9.24
C MET A 169 -8.88 11.58 10.39
N THR A 170 -9.45 11.01 11.45
CA THR A 170 -8.73 10.52 12.63
C THR A 170 -8.46 9.00 12.54
N ILE A 171 -7.67 8.49 13.49
CA ILE A 171 -7.45 7.05 13.67
C ILE A 171 -8.79 6.37 13.98
N GLU A 172 -9.62 7.02 14.78
CA GLU A 172 -10.94 6.54 15.17
C GLU A 172 -11.88 6.42 13.97
N ASP A 173 -11.95 7.45 13.11
CA ASP A 173 -12.76 7.43 11.89
C ASP A 173 -12.39 6.26 10.97
N LEU A 174 -11.09 6.12 10.68
CA LEU A 174 -10.56 5.07 9.81
C LEU A 174 -10.70 3.68 10.45
N GLY A 175 -10.58 3.58 11.77
CA GLY A 175 -10.79 2.34 12.51
C GLY A 175 -12.25 1.90 12.51
N GLN A 176 -13.20 2.83 12.60
CA GLN A 176 -14.63 2.52 12.42
C GLN A 176 -14.94 2.11 10.98
N PHE A 177 -14.36 2.79 9.99
CA PHE A 177 -14.50 2.41 8.59
C PHE A 177 -14.06 0.95 8.34
N ILE A 178 -12.90 0.53 8.86
CA ILE A 178 -12.45 -0.87 8.77
C ILE A 178 -13.46 -1.81 9.43
N LYS A 179 -13.96 -1.49 10.63
CA LYS A 179 -14.96 -2.36 11.32
C LYS A 179 -16.21 -2.56 10.47
N VAL A 180 -16.71 -1.50 9.86
CA VAL A 180 -17.87 -1.56 8.96
C VAL A 180 -17.55 -2.44 7.76
N ARG A 181 -16.39 -2.24 7.11
CA ARG A 181 -15.96 -3.09 5.98
C ARG A 181 -15.81 -4.55 6.37
N ILE A 182 -15.27 -4.86 7.55
CA ILE A 182 -15.17 -6.23 8.06
C ILE A 182 -16.54 -6.88 8.18
N LYS A 183 -17.47 -6.20 8.85
CA LYS A 183 -18.82 -6.70 9.02
C LYS A 183 -19.52 -6.95 7.67
N GLN A 184 -19.28 -6.06 6.70
CA GLN A 184 -19.84 -6.18 5.36
C GLN A 184 -19.24 -7.38 4.60
N GLN A 185 -17.92 -7.52 4.57
CA GLN A 185 -17.28 -8.61 3.81
C GLN A 185 -17.52 -9.98 4.43
N LEU A 186 -17.69 -10.09 5.75
CA LEU A 186 -18.13 -11.34 6.40
C LEU A 186 -19.48 -11.85 5.89
N HIS A 187 -20.34 -10.95 5.39
CA HIS A 187 -21.63 -11.29 4.80
C HIS A 187 -21.53 -11.46 3.28
N ASP A 188 -20.83 -10.56 2.60
CA ASP A 188 -20.84 -10.45 1.14
C ASP A 188 -19.81 -11.31 0.42
N ASN A 189 -18.72 -11.68 1.09
CA ASN A 189 -17.63 -12.45 0.52
C ASN A 189 -17.52 -13.82 1.22
N PRO A 190 -18.13 -14.89 0.68
CA PRO A 190 -18.04 -16.23 1.26
C PRO A 190 -16.63 -16.83 1.20
N GLU A 191 -15.74 -16.25 0.40
CA GLU A 191 -14.34 -16.68 0.21
C GLU A 191 -13.35 -15.75 0.96
N LEU A 192 -13.85 -14.93 1.89
CA LEU A 192 -13.08 -13.94 2.63
C LEU A 192 -11.83 -14.53 3.29
N VAL A 193 -10.67 -13.94 3.00
CA VAL A 193 -9.40 -14.21 3.68
C VAL A 193 -9.02 -13.01 4.54
N TYR A 194 -9.32 -13.08 5.83
CA TYR A 194 -8.99 -11.99 6.75
C TYR A 194 -8.68 -12.47 8.17
N GLY A 195 -7.39 -12.60 8.48
CA GLY A 195 -6.87 -12.97 9.79
C GLY A 195 -6.02 -11.88 10.45
N PRO A 196 -5.30 -12.21 11.53
CA PRO A 196 -4.44 -11.27 12.24
C PRO A 196 -3.35 -10.63 11.36
N SER A 197 -2.85 -11.34 10.35
CA SER A 197 -1.81 -10.86 9.44
C SER A 197 -2.36 -9.81 8.48
N GLU A 198 -3.48 -10.10 7.81
CA GLU A 198 -4.16 -9.20 6.87
C GLU A 198 -4.64 -7.94 7.60
N HIS A 199 -5.14 -8.10 8.83
CA HIS A 199 -5.52 -6.98 9.66
C HIS A 199 -4.34 -6.08 10.04
N GLN A 200 -3.16 -6.67 10.29
CA GLN A 200 -1.95 -5.91 10.54
C GLN A 200 -1.51 -5.12 9.30
N VAL A 201 -1.63 -5.69 8.09
CA VAL A 201 -1.37 -4.99 6.82
C VAL A 201 -2.38 -3.86 6.61
N ASN A 202 -3.66 -4.10 6.87
CA ASN A 202 -4.72 -3.08 6.78
C ASN A 202 -4.47 -1.90 7.73
N CYS A 203 -4.03 -2.16 8.96
CA CYS A 203 -3.58 -1.10 9.87
C CYS A 203 -2.29 -0.42 9.38
N GLY A 204 -1.39 -1.18 8.76
CA GLY A 204 -0.15 -0.70 8.13
C GLY A 204 -0.40 0.37 7.08
N GLN A 205 -1.32 0.17 6.14
CA GLN A 205 -1.61 1.17 5.11
C GLN A 205 -2.17 2.47 5.70
N ILE A 206 -2.99 2.41 6.75
CA ILE A 206 -3.47 3.61 7.44
C ILE A 206 -2.29 4.31 8.15
N ALA A 207 -1.44 3.57 8.85
CA ALA A 207 -0.27 4.14 9.52
C ALA A 207 0.63 4.88 8.52
N LEU A 208 0.87 4.31 7.34
CA LEU A 208 1.63 4.96 6.27
C LEU A 208 0.91 6.21 5.76
N MET A 209 -0.40 6.12 5.48
CA MET A 209 -1.19 7.25 5.01
C MET A 209 -1.12 8.42 5.99
N MET A 210 -1.37 8.19 7.29
CA MET A 210 -1.35 9.23 8.31
C MET A 210 0.05 9.75 8.61
N GLY A 211 1.07 8.88 8.65
CA GLY A 211 2.45 9.27 8.94
C GLY A 211 3.11 10.04 7.80
N CYS A 212 2.82 9.66 6.55
CA CYS A 212 3.45 10.24 5.36
C CYS A 212 2.71 11.47 4.82
N PHE A 213 1.39 11.47 4.90
CA PHE A 213 0.55 12.53 4.32
C PHE A 213 -0.18 13.39 5.36
N GLY A 214 -0.38 12.86 6.58
CA GLY A 214 -1.00 13.57 7.70
C GLY A 214 0.01 14.16 8.69
N ASP A 215 -0.42 14.28 9.95
CA ASP A 215 0.43 14.66 11.10
C ASP A 215 0.85 13.45 11.96
N GLY A 216 0.42 12.22 11.59
CA GLY A 216 0.58 10.99 12.36
C GLY A 216 -0.60 10.66 13.28
N LYS A 217 -1.57 11.58 13.44
CA LYS A 217 -2.81 11.42 14.21
C LYS A 217 -4.06 11.76 13.40
N THR A 218 -3.92 12.67 12.45
CA THR A 218 -4.97 13.12 11.54
C THR A 218 -4.44 13.24 10.11
N ILE A 219 -5.32 13.15 9.13
CA ILE A 219 -5.03 13.46 7.72
C ILE A 219 -6.18 14.29 7.12
N PRO A 220 -5.90 15.39 6.39
CA PRO A 220 -6.94 16.14 5.69
C PRO A 220 -7.68 15.28 4.65
N VAL A 221 -9.01 15.36 4.61
CA VAL A 221 -9.86 14.63 3.65
C VAL A 221 -9.46 14.95 2.21
N LYS A 222 -9.09 16.21 1.92
CA LYS A 222 -8.59 16.63 0.60
C LYS A 222 -7.32 15.87 0.15
N TYR A 223 -6.47 15.45 1.09
CA TYR A 223 -5.27 14.66 0.76
C TYR A 223 -5.64 13.23 0.42
N VAL A 224 -6.53 12.64 1.20
CA VAL A 224 -7.07 11.29 0.94
C VAL A 224 -7.77 11.27 -0.43
N ARG A 225 -8.56 12.30 -0.73
CA ARG A 225 -9.22 12.48 -2.02
C ARG A 225 -8.24 12.44 -3.19
N ALA A 226 -7.21 13.28 -3.19
CA ALA A 226 -6.22 13.32 -4.26
C ALA A 226 -5.49 11.97 -4.43
N ILE A 227 -5.18 11.28 -3.33
CA ILE A 227 -4.50 9.99 -3.37
C ILE A 227 -5.41 8.89 -3.94
N PHE A 228 -6.67 8.82 -3.53
CA PHE A 228 -7.56 7.70 -3.87
C PHE A 228 -8.40 7.94 -5.12
N GLU A 229 -8.91 9.16 -5.37
CA GLU A 229 -9.71 9.49 -6.56
C GLU A 229 -8.83 9.79 -7.78
N ASP A 230 -7.76 10.57 -7.59
CA ASP A 230 -6.91 11.04 -8.70
C ASP A 230 -5.64 10.22 -8.90
N GLU A 231 -5.29 9.39 -7.91
CA GLU A 231 -3.97 8.75 -7.80
C GLU A 231 -2.87 9.78 -8.06
N ARG A 232 -2.91 10.85 -7.27
CA ARG A 232 -2.04 12.04 -7.37
C ARG A 232 -1.48 12.37 -6.00
N LEU A 233 -0.24 12.88 -5.96
CA LEU A 233 0.31 13.42 -4.71
C LEU A 233 -0.40 14.75 -4.37
N PRO A 234 -0.82 14.98 -3.11
CA PRO A 234 -1.67 16.10 -2.73
C PRO A 234 -0.96 17.47 -2.64
N ILE A 235 -0.05 17.75 -3.57
CA ILE A 235 0.79 18.95 -3.57
C ILE A 235 -0.04 20.22 -3.78
N GLU A 236 -1.02 20.17 -4.68
CA GLU A 236 -1.94 21.30 -4.95
C GLU A 236 -2.83 21.62 -3.74
N GLU A 237 -3.14 20.60 -2.94
CA GLU A 237 -3.90 20.72 -1.71
C GLU A 237 -3.07 21.28 -0.54
N GLY A 238 -1.76 21.44 -0.73
CA GLY A 238 -0.82 21.99 0.25
C GLY A 238 0.04 20.95 0.99
N TRP A 239 0.00 19.68 0.58
CA TRP A 239 0.93 18.69 1.13
C TRP A 239 2.34 18.96 0.63
N SER A 240 3.29 18.90 1.56
CA SER A 240 4.71 18.89 1.24
C SER A 240 5.36 17.77 2.03
N LYS A 241 6.26 17.03 1.37
CA LYS A 241 7.11 16.07 2.08
C LYS A 241 7.88 16.80 3.17
N ARG A 242 7.76 16.30 4.41
CA ARG A 242 8.52 16.81 5.56
C ARG A 242 10.02 16.70 5.26
N PHE A 243 10.75 17.79 5.50
CA PHE A 243 12.18 17.85 5.12
C PHE A 243 13.13 17.52 6.26
N TRP A 244 12.75 17.84 7.50
CA TRP A 244 13.53 17.60 8.72
C TRP A 244 13.28 16.21 9.34
N TRP A 245 12.21 15.51 8.94
CA TRP A 245 11.99 14.13 9.33
C TRP A 245 11.19 13.36 8.27
N THR A 246 11.37 12.05 8.23
CA THR A 246 10.61 11.10 7.41
C THR A 246 10.07 9.99 8.31
N MET A 247 8.98 9.34 7.93
CA MET A 247 8.45 8.23 8.69
C MET A 247 9.47 7.09 8.79
N GLY A 248 9.84 6.77 10.03
CA GLY A 248 10.80 5.72 10.34
C GLY A 248 10.14 4.40 10.73
N MET A 249 10.94 3.34 10.83
CA MET A 249 10.48 2.00 11.27
C MET A 249 9.77 2.03 12.63
N VAL A 250 10.38 2.69 13.61
CA VAL A 250 9.85 2.74 14.98
C VAL A 250 8.52 3.49 15.03
N GLU A 251 8.41 4.61 14.32
CA GLU A 251 7.17 5.38 14.20
C GLU A 251 6.08 4.55 13.53
N PHE A 252 6.40 3.88 12.42
CA PHE A 252 5.48 2.99 11.72
C PHE A 252 4.95 1.86 12.59
N PHE A 253 5.82 1.04 13.19
CA PHE A 253 5.35 -0.10 13.99
C PHE A 253 4.57 0.32 15.24
N ARG A 254 4.91 1.46 15.86
CA ARG A 254 4.11 2.01 16.97
C ARG A 254 2.72 2.44 16.51
N ALA A 255 2.63 3.12 15.37
CA ALA A 255 1.35 3.51 14.79
C ALA A 255 0.50 2.28 14.45
N VAL A 256 1.10 1.23 13.86
CA VAL A 256 0.40 -0.03 13.57
C VAL A 256 -0.12 -0.69 14.84
N GLN A 257 0.69 -0.80 15.89
CA GLN A 257 0.26 -1.38 17.17
C GLN A 257 -0.90 -0.61 17.78
N HIS A 258 -0.86 0.72 17.72
CA HIS A 258 -1.93 1.58 18.21
C HIS A 258 -3.22 1.42 17.40
N LEU A 259 -3.12 1.37 16.07
CA LEU A 259 -4.24 1.12 15.17
C LEU A 259 -4.87 -0.25 15.42
N VAL A 260 -4.08 -1.32 15.49
CA VAL A 260 -4.59 -2.68 15.79
C VAL A 260 -5.35 -2.69 17.12
N ALA A 261 -4.84 -2.04 18.15
CA ALA A 261 -5.52 -1.93 19.44
C ALA A 261 -6.83 -1.11 19.36
N THR A 262 -6.84 -0.04 18.56
CA THR A 262 -8.00 0.86 18.39
C THR A 262 -9.12 0.20 17.56
N VAL A 263 -8.74 -0.54 16.52
CA VAL A 263 -9.68 -1.31 15.70
C VAL A 263 -10.18 -2.53 16.49
N GLY A 264 -9.36 -3.18 17.30
CA GLY A 264 -9.83 -4.13 18.32
C GLY A 264 -10.68 -5.28 17.75
N VAL A 265 -10.23 -5.89 16.66
CA VAL A 265 -10.90 -7.04 16.03
C VAL A 265 -10.48 -8.33 16.73
N THR A 266 -11.46 -9.18 17.03
CA THR A 266 -11.25 -10.55 17.51
C THR A 266 -11.39 -11.51 16.33
N PHE A 267 -10.41 -12.39 16.14
CA PHE A 267 -10.38 -13.42 15.10
C PHE A 267 -10.75 -14.79 15.67
#